data_AF-A0A7S8WBF9-F1
#
_entry.id   AF-A0A7S8WBF9-F1
#
_cell.length_a   1.000
_cell.length_b   1.000
_cell.length_c   1.000
_cell.angle_alpha   90.00
_cell.angle_beta   90.00
_cell.angle_gamma   90.00
#
_symmetry.space_group_name_H-M   'P 1'
#
loop_
_entity.id
_entity.type
_entity.pdbx_description
1 polymer ?
#
loop_
_entity_poly.entity_id
_entity_poly.type
_entity_poly.pdbx_seq_one_letter_code
_entity_poly.pdbx_strand_id
1 'polypeptide(L)'
;MSESTLWAVAMRPEGYSPFRQTPAASKEIAERAVERYRKMHEKEGNNFFLEIFDDVIKVQKWHGSRKDHIKNLFYVESWFSEPMYQCFDLKTAERVFKFDEIVICYKKGSAPLVTKSFDEAKLFYGSSETGFKYQIQPIELPENLFNWFHPDIELFDTIEEGAEAYTREQWEQLQKNLKVKIETQLLDYDEIPNVSEDAVVWPNWKPEPPEQGLFLIAAFDSEDGPVLWWANPKAESKEE
;
A
#
# COMPACT_ATOMS: atom_id res chain seq x y z
N MET A 1 31.88 9.88 33.65
CA MET A 1 31.72 10.23 32.22
C MET A 1 30.52 11.17 32.14
N SER A 2 30.66 12.38 31.61
CA SER A 2 29.51 13.28 31.45
C SER A 2 28.49 12.60 30.54
N GLU A 3 27.26 12.41 31.01
CA GLU A 3 26.20 11.90 30.15
C GLU A 3 26.02 12.88 28.98
N SER A 4 26.35 12.41 27.78
CA SER A 4 26.10 13.14 26.55
C SER A 4 24.62 13.53 26.50
N THR A 5 24.32 14.83 26.44
CA THR A 5 22.94 15.30 26.34
C THR A 5 22.26 14.66 25.13
N LEU A 6 21.10 14.05 25.36
CA LEU A 6 20.27 13.43 24.33
C LEU A 6 19.24 14.45 23.83
N TRP A 7 18.88 14.36 22.56
CA TRP A 7 18.06 15.36 21.86
C TRP A 7 16.80 14.73 21.26
N ALA A 8 15.76 15.54 21.11
CA ALA A 8 14.49 15.16 20.53
C ALA A 8 13.84 16.34 19.81
N VAL A 9 12.98 16.02 18.85
CA VAL A 9 11.97 16.97 18.37
C VAL A 9 10.75 16.83 19.27
N ALA A 10 10.27 17.96 19.77
CA ALA A 10 9.12 18.03 20.65
C ALA A 10 7.95 18.66 19.89
N MET A 11 6.82 17.96 19.85
CA MET A 11 5.61 18.41 19.16
C MET A 11 4.42 18.45 20.13
N ARG A 12 3.56 19.46 20.01
CA ARG A 12 2.25 19.48 20.67
C ARG A 12 1.19 18.91 19.73
N PRO A 13 0.56 17.78 20.09
CA PRO A 13 -0.52 17.22 19.28
C PRO A 13 -1.72 18.18 19.15
N GLU A 14 -2.08 18.86 20.23
CA GLU A 14 -3.27 19.72 20.30
C GLU A 14 -3.05 20.90 21.26
N GLY A 15 -3.28 22.14 20.82
CA GLY A 15 -3.32 23.36 21.65
C GLY A 15 -2.38 23.41 22.87
N TYR A 16 -2.94 23.20 24.07
CA TYR A 16 -2.24 23.24 25.36
C TYR A 16 -1.70 21.89 25.86
N SER A 17 -1.77 20.84 25.04
CA SER A 17 -1.22 19.52 25.38
C SER A 17 0.28 19.59 25.67
N PRO A 18 0.79 18.73 26.58
CA PRO A 18 2.22 18.63 26.83
C PRO A 18 2.95 18.20 25.56
N PHE A 19 4.20 18.65 25.43
CA PHE A 19 5.07 18.22 24.35
C PHE A 19 5.27 16.70 24.38
N ARG A 20 5.03 16.05 23.24
CA ARG A 20 5.48 14.69 22.98
C ARG A 20 6.86 14.77 22.35
N GLN A 21 7.83 14.07 22.96
CA GLN A 21 9.20 14.04 22.49
C GLN A 21 9.42 12.81 21.62
N THR A 22 10.02 13.03 20.45
CA THR A 22 10.46 12.00 19.53
C THR A 22 11.99 12.06 19.40
N PRO A 23 12.72 11.02 19.80
CA PRO A 23 14.18 11.01 19.84
C PRO A 23 14.87 11.33 18.50
N ALA A 24 15.96 12.10 18.60
CA ALA A 24 16.85 12.44 17.50
C ALA A 24 18.30 12.01 17.77
N ALA A 25 19.02 11.63 16.71
CA ALA A 25 20.40 11.15 16.80
C ALA A 25 21.37 12.21 17.31
N SER A 26 21.10 13.48 17.03
CA SER A 26 21.87 14.63 17.51
C SER A 26 21.00 15.88 17.60
N LYS A 27 21.53 16.94 18.21
CA LYS A 27 20.91 18.27 18.22
C LYS A 27 20.71 18.79 16.79
N GLU A 28 21.74 18.67 15.96
CA GLU A 28 21.73 19.13 14.57
C GLU A 28 20.67 18.40 13.74
N ILE A 29 20.51 17.09 13.93
CA ILE A 29 19.44 16.32 13.27
C ILE A 29 18.06 16.79 13.72
N ALA A 30 17.87 17.08 15.02
CA ALA A 30 16.61 17.64 15.52
C ALA A 30 16.33 19.03 14.93
N GLU A 31 17.33 19.91 14.87
CA GLU A 31 17.23 21.26 14.29
C GLU A 31 16.85 21.19 12.81
N ARG A 32 17.52 20.33 12.03
CA ARG A 32 17.19 20.11 10.62
C ARG A 32 15.78 19.53 10.42
N ALA A 33 15.34 18.64 11.30
CA ALA A 33 13.99 18.08 11.24
C ALA A 33 12.91 19.16 11.50
N VAL A 34 13.10 19.98 12.55
CA VAL A 34 12.22 21.13 12.84
C VAL A 34 12.19 22.10 11.65
N GLU A 35 13.34 22.40 11.06
CA GLU A 35 13.44 23.28 9.89
C GLU A 35 12.71 22.70 8.66
N ARG A 36 12.77 21.38 8.44
CA ARG A 36 12.01 20.73 7.36
C ARG A 36 10.50 20.96 7.54
N TYR A 37 9.97 20.77 8.75
CA TYR A 37 8.56 21.04 9.04
C TYR A 37 8.20 22.53 8.84
N ARG A 38 9.08 23.46 9.21
CA ARG A 38 8.84 24.89 8.97
C ARG A 38 8.71 25.20 7.49
N LYS A 39 9.68 24.74 6.68
CA LYS A 39 9.70 24.95 5.23
C LYS A 39 8.48 24.35 4.53
N MET A 40 7.99 23.21 5.01
CA MET A 40 6.73 22.63 4.53
C MET A 40 5.58 23.62 4.71
N HIS A 41 5.37 24.13 5.93
CA HIS A 41 4.27 25.06 6.22
C HIS A 41 4.43 26.43 5.54
N GLU A 42 5.66 26.90 5.33
CA GLU A 42 5.96 28.09 4.52
C GLU A 42 5.46 27.90 3.08
N LYS A 43 5.76 26.75 2.47
CA LYS A 43 5.35 26.44 1.10
C LYS A 43 3.86 26.15 0.97
N GLU A 44 3.24 25.60 2.02
CA GLU A 44 1.78 25.46 2.12
C GLU A 44 1.04 26.80 2.23
N GLY A 45 1.73 27.87 2.61
CA GLY A 45 1.11 29.16 2.90
C GLY A 45 0.28 29.17 4.18
N ASN A 46 0.59 28.29 5.14
CA ASN A 46 -0.15 28.14 6.39
C ASN A 46 0.29 29.20 7.41
N ASN A 47 -0.05 30.47 7.16
CA ASN A 47 0.38 31.61 7.98
C ASN A 47 -0.02 31.45 9.45
N PHE A 48 -1.21 30.90 9.72
CA PHE A 48 -1.65 30.64 11.10
C PHE A 48 -0.71 29.68 11.83
N PHE A 49 -0.32 28.57 11.21
CA PHE A 49 0.58 27.61 11.84
C PHE A 49 1.99 28.20 12.03
N LEU A 50 2.45 29.01 11.08
CA LEU A 50 3.76 29.67 11.17
C LEU A 50 3.85 30.65 12.35
N GLU A 51 2.77 31.37 12.64
CA GLU A 51 2.70 32.28 13.81
C GLU A 51 2.89 31.55 15.13
N ILE A 52 2.43 30.31 15.23
CA ILE A 52 2.51 29.49 16.45
C ILE A 52 3.59 28.39 16.38
N PHE A 53 4.40 28.37 15.33
CA PHE A 53 5.24 27.21 15.01
C PHE A 53 6.17 26.83 16.16
N ASP A 54 6.86 27.81 16.77
CA ASP A 54 7.82 27.57 17.86
C ASP A 54 7.17 27.09 19.16
N ASP A 55 5.87 27.33 19.31
CA ASP A 55 5.07 26.83 20.42
C ASP A 55 4.56 25.40 20.18
N VAL A 56 4.48 24.98 18.92
CA VAL A 56 3.99 23.65 18.53
C VAL A 56 5.12 22.67 18.28
N ILE A 57 6.18 23.06 17.56
CA ILE A 57 7.28 22.18 17.14
C ILE A 57 8.61 22.84 17.50
N LYS A 58 9.43 22.18 18.32
CA LYS A 58 10.77 22.67 18.65
C LYS A 58 11.74 21.60 19.08
N VAL A 59 13.03 21.93 19.08
CA VAL A 59 14.09 21.09 19.63
C VAL A 59 14.05 21.12 21.16
N GLN A 60 14.18 19.96 21.80
CA GLN A 60 14.32 19.84 23.25
C GLN A 60 15.40 18.83 23.64
N LYS A 61 15.90 18.97 24.88
CA LYS A 61 16.63 17.90 25.53
C LYS A 61 15.67 16.76 25.82
N TRP A 62 16.09 15.52 25.57
CA TRP A 62 15.29 14.34 25.89
C TRP A 62 15.13 14.20 27.41
N HIS A 63 13.91 14.00 27.88
CA HIS A 63 13.58 13.87 29.30
C HIS A 63 13.45 12.41 29.77
N GLY A 64 13.37 11.45 28.84
CA GLY A 64 13.25 10.03 29.17
C GLY A 64 14.60 9.36 29.44
N SER A 65 14.59 8.03 29.57
CA SER A 65 15.82 7.26 29.76
C SER A 65 16.64 7.18 28.46
N ARG A 66 17.97 6.98 28.58
CA ARG A 66 18.84 6.69 27.43
C ARG A 66 18.41 5.41 26.67
N LYS A 67 17.92 4.41 27.41
CA LYS A 67 17.43 3.15 26.82
C LYS A 67 16.22 3.42 25.91
N ASP A 68 15.29 4.25 26.36
CA ASP A 68 14.10 4.61 25.58
C ASP A 68 14.44 5.52 24.41
N HIS A 69 15.43 6.40 24.56
CA HIS A 69 15.94 7.23 23.46
C HIS A 69 16.45 6.38 22.31
N ILE A 70 17.30 5.38 22.60
CA ILE A 70 17.86 4.47 21.60
C ILE A 70 16.78 3.59 20.99
N LYS A 71 15.89 3.04 21.83
CA LYS A 71 14.81 2.14 21.37
C LYS A 71 13.85 2.84 20.40
N ASN A 72 13.55 4.12 20.64
CA ASN A 72 12.60 4.90 19.85
C ASN A 72 13.30 5.94 18.98
N LEU A 73 14.56 5.71 18.62
CA LEU A 73 15.33 6.61 17.77
C LEU A 73 14.64 6.74 16.40
N PHE A 74 14.22 7.96 16.06
CA PHE A 74 13.42 8.20 14.86
C PHE A 74 14.08 9.20 13.92
N TYR A 75 14.44 10.39 14.41
CA TYR A 75 15.14 11.37 13.58
C TYR A 75 16.61 10.99 13.45
N VAL A 76 16.93 10.45 12.27
CA VAL A 76 18.27 10.04 11.81
C VAL A 76 18.49 10.61 10.40
N GLU A 77 19.70 10.49 9.85
CA GLU A 77 20.00 11.05 8.52
C GLU A 77 19.08 10.50 7.42
N SER A 78 18.74 9.21 7.45
CA SER A 78 17.85 8.59 6.45
C SER A 78 16.42 9.13 6.50
N TRP A 79 15.97 9.71 7.61
CA TRP A 79 14.62 10.27 7.74
C TRP A 79 14.36 11.41 6.74
N PHE A 80 15.41 12.14 6.34
CA PHE A 80 15.31 13.22 5.34
C PHE A 80 15.04 12.71 3.92
N SER A 81 15.10 11.39 3.71
CA SER A 81 14.73 10.72 2.46
C SER A 81 13.33 10.10 2.51
N GLU A 82 12.63 10.20 3.64
CA GLU A 82 11.27 9.68 3.79
C GLU A 82 10.22 10.63 3.16
N PRO A 83 9.12 10.09 2.61
CA PRO A 83 8.01 10.87 2.09
C PRO A 83 7.27 11.62 3.22
N MET A 84 6.96 12.90 2.97
CA MET A 84 6.21 13.74 3.93
C MET A 84 4.73 13.84 3.60
N TYR A 85 4.33 13.58 2.35
CA TYR A 85 2.94 13.65 1.91
C TYR A 85 2.51 12.37 1.23
N GLN A 86 1.25 12.01 1.46
CA GLN A 86 0.56 10.95 0.76
C GLN A 86 -0.34 11.55 -0.32
N CYS A 87 -0.24 11.02 -1.54
CA CYS A 87 -1.07 11.42 -2.66
C CYS A 87 -1.93 10.23 -3.08
N PHE A 88 -3.23 10.44 -3.24
CA PHE A 88 -4.16 9.40 -3.73
C PHE A 88 -4.67 9.70 -5.13
N ASP A 89 -4.39 10.91 -5.65
CA ASP A 89 -4.78 11.36 -6.97
C ASP A 89 -3.78 12.39 -7.52
N LEU A 90 -3.86 12.66 -8.83
CA LEU A 90 -2.99 13.60 -9.54
C LEU A 90 -3.17 15.05 -9.05
N LYS A 91 -4.39 15.42 -8.65
CA LYS A 91 -4.71 16.79 -8.21
C LYS A 91 -4.00 17.11 -6.89
N THR A 92 -3.99 16.15 -5.98
CA THR A 92 -3.28 16.22 -4.70
C THR A 92 -1.78 16.26 -4.94
N ALA A 93 -1.26 15.39 -5.82
CA ALA A 93 0.14 15.41 -6.24
C ALA A 93 0.55 16.80 -6.76
N GLU A 94 -0.18 17.35 -7.75
CA GLU A 94 0.11 18.67 -8.34
C GLU A 94 0.18 19.78 -7.28
N ARG A 95 -0.65 19.71 -6.23
CA ARG A 95 -0.59 20.65 -5.10
C ARG A 95 0.66 20.44 -4.27
N VAL A 96 0.93 19.20 -3.81
CA VAL A 96 1.99 18.95 -2.83
C VAL A 96 3.40 18.98 -3.41
N PHE A 97 3.58 18.73 -4.71
CA PHE A 97 4.90 18.86 -5.36
C PHE A 97 5.39 20.31 -5.39
N LYS A 98 4.49 21.31 -5.27
CA LYS A 98 4.87 22.72 -5.07
C LYS A 98 5.60 22.94 -3.75
N PHE A 99 5.48 21.99 -2.82
CA PHE A 99 6.16 22.02 -1.52
C PHE A 99 7.58 21.43 -1.58
N ASP A 100 8.04 20.93 -2.74
CA ASP A 100 9.41 20.43 -2.98
C ASP A 100 9.82 19.34 -1.97
N GLU A 101 8.87 18.45 -1.67
CA GLU A 101 9.04 17.36 -0.73
C GLU A 101 8.97 16.01 -1.44
N ILE A 102 9.45 14.98 -0.74
CA ILE A 102 9.26 13.59 -1.16
C ILE A 102 7.81 13.23 -0.88
N VAL A 103 7.15 12.62 -1.85
CA VAL A 103 5.78 12.15 -1.70
C VAL A 103 5.72 10.65 -1.93
N ILE A 104 4.71 10.03 -1.37
CA ILE A 104 4.29 8.68 -1.71
C ILE A 104 2.94 8.74 -2.41
N CYS A 105 2.91 8.24 -3.64
CA CYS A 105 1.74 8.21 -4.50
C CYS A 105 1.10 6.81 -4.46
N TYR A 106 -0.20 6.78 -4.18
CA TYR A 106 -1.03 5.58 -4.20
C TYR A 106 -1.99 5.62 -5.38
N LYS A 107 -2.17 4.48 -6.05
CA LYS A 107 -3.13 4.25 -7.12
C LYS A 107 -3.63 2.81 -7.00
N LYS A 108 -4.95 2.59 -7.12
CA LYS A 108 -5.52 1.24 -7.10
C LYS A 108 -4.86 0.39 -8.19
N GLY A 109 -4.48 -0.84 -7.87
CA GLY A 109 -3.80 -1.74 -8.79
C GLY A 109 -2.35 -1.34 -9.10
N SER A 110 -1.66 -0.64 -8.19
CA SER A 110 -0.26 -0.29 -8.39
C SER A 110 0.49 -0.24 -7.06
N ALA A 111 1.74 -0.71 -7.07
CA ALA A 111 2.65 -0.49 -5.96
C ALA A 111 2.84 1.03 -5.72
N PRO A 112 2.98 1.49 -4.46
CA PRO A 112 3.18 2.91 -4.18
C PRO A 112 4.46 3.44 -4.84
N LEU A 113 4.38 4.65 -5.37
CA LEU A 113 5.53 5.36 -5.95
C LEU A 113 6.05 6.40 -4.96
N VAL A 114 7.29 6.24 -4.50
CA VAL A 114 8.00 7.28 -3.73
C VAL A 114 8.84 8.10 -4.70
N THR A 115 8.58 9.41 -4.79
CA THR A 115 9.29 10.27 -5.76
C THR A 115 9.35 11.74 -5.33
N LYS A 116 10.31 12.46 -5.94
CA LYS A 116 10.43 13.93 -5.93
C LYS A 116 10.06 14.56 -7.28
N SER A 117 9.71 13.74 -8.28
CA SER A 117 9.43 14.18 -9.64
C SER A 117 7.93 14.24 -9.89
N PHE A 118 7.42 15.45 -10.16
CA PHE A 118 6.03 15.59 -10.58
C PHE A 118 5.75 14.90 -11.91
N ASP A 119 6.72 14.83 -12.82
CA ASP A 119 6.56 14.12 -14.10
C ASP A 119 6.40 12.62 -13.88
N GLU A 120 7.13 12.02 -12.94
CA GLU A 120 6.95 10.61 -12.56
C GLU A 120 5.56 10.37 -11.94
N ALA A 121 5.11 11.26 -11.05
CA ALA A 121 3.77 11.18 -10.49
C ALA A 121 2.68 11.37 -11.56
N LYS A 122 2.87 12.28 -12.51
CA LYS A 122 1.96 12.50 -13.64
C LYS A 122 1.87 11.27 -14.54
N LEU A 123 2.98 10.60 -14.80
CA LEU A 123 2.99 9.32 -15.51
C LEU A 123 2.30 8.22 -14.70
N PHE A 124 2.55 8.15 -13.39
CA PHE A 124 1.92 7.19 -12.49
C PHE A 124 0.39 7.30 -12.49
N TYR A 125 -0.14 8.52 -12.38
CA TYR A 125 -1.59 8.75 -12.38
C TYR A 125 -2.23 8.83 -13.78
N GLY A 126 -1.51 9.38 -14.76
CA GLY A 126 -2.00 9.63 -16.12
C GLY A 126 -1.84 8.45 -17.09
N SER A 127 -1.08 7.43 -16.71
CA SER A 127 -1.07 6.16 -17.45
C SER A 127 -2.41 5.44 -17.25
N SER A 128 -3.27 5.51 -18.25
CA SER A 128 -4.33 4.52 -18.48
C SER A 128 -3.76 3.19 -19.00
N GLU A 129 -2.48 3.17 -19.38
CA GLU A 129 -1.76 1.99 -19.83
C GLU A 129 -0.46 1.85 -19.02
N THR A 130 -0.42 0.83 -18.17
CA THR A 130 0.70 0.53 -17.30
C THR A 130 1.94 0.13 -18.12
N GLY A 131 2.93 1.04 -18.17
CA GLY A 131 4.32 0.68 -18.44
C GLY A 131 4.93 -0.22 -17.36
N PHE A 132 4.20 -0.46 -16.27
CA PHE A 132 4.48 -1.52 -15.30
C PHE A 132 4.01 -2.86 -15.89
N LYS A 133 4.96 -3.75 -16.20
CA LYS A 133 4.67 -5.13 -16.61
C LYS A 133 4.32 -5.96 -15.37
N TYR A 134 3.23 -5.61 -14.69
CA TYR A 134 2.65 -6.50 -13.70
C TYR A 134 1.81 -7.56 -14.42
N GLN A 135 2.12 -8.82 -14.17
CA GLN A 135 1.30 -9.97 -14.51
C GLN A 135 1.19 -10.78 -13.21
N ILE A 136 -0.01 -11.16 -12.82
CA ILE A 136 -0.22 -11.97 -11.61
C ILE A 136 0.65 -13.24 -11.70
N GLN A 137 1.26 -13.62 -10.57
CA GLN A 137 2.18 -14.76 -10.49
C GLN A 137 1.58 -15.83 -9.59
N PRO A 138 1.90 -17.12 -9.80
CA PRO A 138 1.48 -18.17 -8.89
C PRO A 138 2.10 -17.98 -7.50
N ILE A 139 1.34 -18.30 -6.46
CA ILE A 139 1.80 -18.34 -5.07
C ILE A 139 1.54 -19.71 -4.44
N GLU A 140 2.14 -19.95 -3.27
CA GLU A 140 1.81 -21.11 -2.46
C GLU A 140 0.36 -21.00 -1.95
N LEU A 141 -0.45 -22.02 -2.21
CA LEU A 141 -1.84 -22.05 -1.80
C LEU A 141 -1.96 -22.22 -0.28
N PRO A 142 -2.92 -21.51 0.37
CA PRO A 142 -3.18 -21.69 1.78
C PRO A 142 -3.73 -23.09 2.08
N GLU A 143 -3.72 -23.47 3.36
CA GLU A 143 -4.27 -24.76 3.81
C GLU A 143 -5.78 -24.86 3.56
N ASN A 144 -6.52 -23.76 3.56
CA ASN A 144 -7.95 -23.72 3.30
C ASN A 144 -8.26 -22.81 2.11
N LEU A 145 -8.91 -23.36 1.09
CA LEU A 145 -9.29 -22.65 -0.13
C LEU A 145 -10.74 -22.13 -0.13
N PHE A 146 -11.55 -22.43 0.88
CA PHE A 146 -12.94 -21.98 0.92
C PHE A 146 -13.02 -20.45 0.91
N ASN A 147 -13.67 -19.88 -0.11
CA ASN A 147 -13.80 -18.43 -0.34
C ASN A 147 -12.46 -17.68 -0.32
N TRP A 148 -11.46 -18.29 -0.95
CA TRP A 148 -10.14 -17.72 -1.10
C TRP A 148 -9.98 -17.00 -2.45
N PHE A 149 -9.34 -15.83 -2.40
CA PHE A 149 -8.92 -15.08 -3.58
C PHE A 149 -7.43 -14.78 -3.47
N HIS A 150 -6.73 -14.81 -4.60
CA HIS A 150 -5.34 -14.38 -4.66
C HIS A 150 -5.24 -12.94 -4.15
N PRO A 151 -4.28 -12.62 -3.25
CA PRO A 151 -4.21 -11.30 -2.60
C PRO A 151 -4.08 -10.16 -3.61
N ASP A 152 -3.41 -10.41 -4.74
CA ASP A 152 -3.31 -9.39 -5.78
C ASP A 152 -4.65 -9.07 -6.46
N ILE A 153 -5.65 -9.97 -6.47
CA ILE A 153 -6.97 -9.64 -7.02
C ILE A 153 -7.53 -8.41 -6.33
N GLU A 154 -7.44 -8.31 -4.99
CA GLU A 154 -7.93 -7.14 -4.23
C GLU A 154 -7.29 -5.83 -4.72
N LEU A 155 -6.00 -5.87 -5.10
CA LEU A 155 -5.28 -4.71 -5.62
C LEU A 155 -5.82 -4.30 -6.99
N PHE A 156 -6.11 -5.27 -7.86
CA PHE A 156 -6.49 -5.05 -9.26
C PHE A 156 -7.99 -5.12 -9.52
N ASP A 157 -8.78 -5.29 -8.47
CA ASP A 157 -10.20 -5.57 -8.54
C ASP A 157 -10.98 -4.43 -9.21
N THR A 158 -11.98 -4.82 -9.98
CA THR A 158 -12.89 -3.94 -10.72
C THR A 158 -14.33 -4.01 -10.19
N ILE A 159 -14.62 -4.91 -9.26
CA ILE A 159 -15.94 -4.99 -8.61
C ILE A 159 -16.11 -3.85 -7.59
N GLU A 160 -17.33 -3.34 -7.47
CA GLU A 160 -17.69 -2.30 -6.51
C GLU A 160 -18.03 -2.91 -5.15
N GLU A 161 -17.85 -2.13 -4.08
CA GLU A 161 -18.18 -2.58 -2.71
C GLU A 161 -19.68 -2.94 -2.62
N GLY A 162 -19.98 -4.18 -2.24
CA GLY A 162 -21.35 -4.69 -2.12
C GLY A 162 -21.96 -5.24 -3.40
N ALA A 163 -21.25 -5.27 -4.52
CA ALA A 163 -21.70 -5.97 -5.72
C ALA A 163 -21.43 -7.48 -5.62
N GLU A 164 -22.41 -8.29 -6.02
CA GLU A 164 -22.38 -9.76 -5.93
C GLU A 164 -21.74 -10.43 -7.16
N ALA A 165 -21.60 -9.70 -8.27
CA ALA A 165 -21.03 -10.21 -9.52
C ALA A 165 -20.38 -9.11 -10.36
N TYR A 166 -19.45 -9.50 -11.22
CA TYR A 166 -18.82 -8.63 -12.22
C TYR A 166 -19.78 -8.41 -13.40
N THR A 167 -19.87 -7.17 -13.88
CA THR A 167 -20.35 -6.94 -15.25
C THR A 167 -19.35 -7.51 -16.25
N ARG A 168 -19.78 -7.71 -17.51
CA ARG A 168 -18.88 -8.17 -18.56
C ARG A 168 -17.69 -7.22 -18.74
N GLU A 169 -17.93 -5.93 -18.71
CA GLU A 169 -16.90 -4.91 -18.88
C GLU A 169 -15.91 -4.92 -17.70
N GLN A 170 -16.40 -5.11 -16.47
CA GLN A 170 -15.54 -5.29 -15.29
C GLN A 170 -14.70 -6.56 -15.40
N TRP A 171 -15.31 -7.68 -15.81
CA TRP A 171 -14.63 -8.96 -15.99
C TRP A 171 -13.51 -8.91 -17.03
N GLU A 172 -13.78 -8.28 -18.18
CA GLU A 172 -12.77 -8.05 -19.22
C GLU A 172 -11.65 -7.13 -18.73
N GLN A 173 -11.98 -6.13 -17.91
CA GLN A 173 -10.99 -5.21 -17.36
C GLN A 173 -10.12 -5.87 -16.28
N LEU A 174 -10.68 -6.73 -15.42
CA LEU A 174 -9.92 -7.49 -14.43
C LEU A 174 -8.84 -8.35 -15.10
N GLN A 175 -9.21 -9.08 -16.16
CA GLN A 175 -8.27 -9.89 -16.94
C GLN A 175 -7.10 -9.07 -17.49
N LYS A 176 -7.40 -7.88 -18.05
CA LYS A 176 -6.37 -6.94 -18.53
C LYS A 176 -5.49 -6.40 -17.40
N ASN A 177 -6.08 -6.09 -16.24
CA ASN A 177 -5.34 -5.59 -15.09
C ASN A 177 -4.34 -6.64 -14.56
N LEU A 178 -4.75 -7.91 -14.58
CA LEU A 178 -3.94 -9.04 -14.13
C LEU A 178 -3.00 -9.59 -15.24
N LYS A 179 -3.19 -9.16 -16.50
CA LYS A 179 -2.49 -9.63 -17.71
C LYS A 179 -2.56 -11.14 -17.90
N VAL A 180 -3.74 -11.70 -17.67
CA VAL A 180 -4.02 -13.13 -17.83
C VAL A 180 -5.41 -13.29 -18.41
N LYS A 181 -5.65 -14.40 -19.10
CA LYS A 181 -7.01 -14.87 -19.32
C LYS A 181 -7.45 -15.67 -18.11
N ILE A 182 -8.65 -15.41 -17.60
CA ILE A 182 -9.22 -16.18 -16.49
C ILE A 182 -10.12 -17.26 -17.07
N GLU A 183 -9.87 -18.50 -16.66
CA GLU A 183 -10.68 -19.66 -17.00
C GLU A 183 -11.45 -20.10 -15.77
N THR A 184 -12.78 -20.15 -15.89
CA THR A 184 -13.68 -20.53 -14.82
C THR A 184 -13.99 -22.02 -14.92
N GLN A 185 -13.83 -22.74 -13.82
CA GLN A 185 -14.22 -24.14 -13.67
C GLN A 185 -15.26 -24.23 -12.56
N LEU A 186 -16.46 -24.69 -12.91
CA LEU A 186 -17.48 -25.10 -11.96
C LEU A 186 -17.27 -26.58 -11.65
N LEU A 187 -17.35 -26.95 -10.38
CA LEU A 187 -17.23 -28.32 -9.90
C LEU A 187 -18.50 -28.74 -9.15
N ASP A 188 -18.75 -30.03 -9.13
CA ASP A 188 -19.65 -30.64 -8.15
C ASP A 188 -18.89 -30.89 -6.84
N TYR A 189 -19.58 -30.86 -5.70
CA TYR A 189 -18.98 -31.12 -4.38
C TYR A 189 -18.34 -32.51 -4.29
N ASP A 190 -18.89 -33.50 -4.99
CA ASP A 190 -18.34 -34.86 -5.08
C ASP A 190 -16.95 -34.91 -5.75
N GLU A 191 -16.56 -33.85 -6.48
CA GLU A 191 -15.24 -33.73 -7.09
C GLU A 191 -14.18 -33.23 -6.10
N ILE A 192 -14.58 -32.74 -4.92
CA ILE A 192 -13.67 -32.27 -3.87
C ILE A 192 -13.47 -33.38 -2.80
N PRO A 193 -12.27 -33.97 -2.69
CA PRO A 193 -12.04 -35.06 -1.76
C PRO A 193 -12.27 -34.66 -0.30
N ASN A 194 -13.11 -35.44 0.39
CA ASN A 194 -13.41 -35.28 1.83
C ASN A 194 -14.06 -33.94 2.21
N VAL A 195 -14.73 -33.29 1.26
CA VAL A 195 -15.53 -32.08 1.50
C VAL A 195 -17.01 -32.43 1.29
N SER A 196 -17.85 -32.00 2.23
CA SER A 196 -19.30 -32.16 2.17
C SER A 196 -19.93 -30.95 1.47
N GLU A 197 -21.13 -31.11 0.90
CA GLU A 197 -21.92 -29.99 0.34
C GLU A 197 -22.15 -28.85 1.35
N ASP A 198 -22.39 -29.17 2.63
CA ASP A 198 -22.54 -28.18 3.70
C ASP A 198 -21.21 -27.61 4.26
N ALA A 199 -20.07 -27.91 3.64
CA ALA A 199 -18.76 -27.57 4.20
C ALA A 199 -18.34 -26.12 3.90
N VAL A 200 -18.17 -25.33 4.97
CA VAL A 200 -17.61 -23.97 4.92
C VAL A 200 -16.07 -23.92 5.01
N VAL A 201 -15.41 -25.05 4.74
CA VAL A 201 -13.96 -25.21 4.74
C VAL A 201 -13.55 -26.28 3.74
N TRP A 202 -12.49 -26.03 2.98
CA TRP A 202 -11.88 -26.98 2.04
C TRP A 202 -10.42 -27.23 2.42
N PRO A 203 -10.16 -27.90 3.56
CA PRO A 203 -8.82 -28.01 4.11
C PRO A 203 -7.98 -29.03 3.34
N ASN A 204 -6.71 -28.71 3.10
CA ASN A 204 -5.70 -29.55 2.47
C ASN A 204 -6.03 -30.02 1.04
N TRP A 205 -7.08 -29.49 0.43
CA TRP A 205 -7.36 -29.73 -0.98
C TRP A 205 -6.52 -28.78 -1.84
N LYS A 206 -5.80 -29.35 -2.81
CA LYS A 206 -5.00 -28.62 -3.79
C LYS A 206 -5.45 -29.06 -5.17
N PRO A 207 -6.37 -28.33 -5.83
CA PRO A 207 -6.86 -28.74 -7.13
C PRO A 207 -5.73 -28.72 -8.16
N GLU A 208 -5.79 -29.65 -9.12
CA GLU A 208 -4.91 -29.66 -10.27
C GLU A 208 -5.49 -28.75 -11.37
N PRO A 209 -4.66 -27.99 -12.09
CA PRO A 209 -5.14 -27.15 -13.17
C PRO A 209 -5.72 -27.98 -14.32
N PRO A 210 -6.80 -27.53 -14.98
CA PRO A 210 -7.40 -28.24 -16.10
C PRO A 210 -6.48 -28.33 -17.32
N GLU A 211 -5.55 -27.38 -17.46
CA GLU A 211 -4.54 -27.36 -18.51
C GLU A 211 -3.15 -27.00 -17.97
N GLN A 212 -2.10 -27.46 -18.67
CA GLN A 212 -0.73 -27.23 -18.24
C GLN A 212 -0.32 -25.75 -18.36
N GLY A 213 0.17 -25.19 -17.26
CA GLY A 213 0.67 -23.81 -17.19
C GLY A 213 -0.35 -22.80 -16.65
N LEU A 214 -1.54 -23.26 -16.28
CA LEU A 214 -2.51 -22.49 -15.51
C LEU A 214 -2.18 -22.58 -14.02
N PHE A 215 -2.56 -21.56 -13.25
CA PHE A 215 -2.46 -21.58 -11.80
C PHE A 215 -3.70 -20.95 -11.15
N LEU A 216 -4.02 -21.42 -9.95
CA LEU A 216 -5.24 -21.03 -9.24
C LEU A 216 -5.13 -19.60 -8.72
N ILE A 217 -6.17 -18.79 -8.94
CA ILE A 217 -6.26 -17.41 -8.46
C ILE A 217 -7.51 -17.11 -7.64
N ALA A 218 -8.54 -17.97 -7.70
CA ALA A 218 -9.67 -17.89 -6.77
C ALA A 218 -10.32 -19.27 -6.61
N ALA A 219 -10.91 -19.50 -5.45
CA ALA A 219 -11.70 -20.66 -5.11
C ALA A 219 -12.82 -20.22 -4.15
N PHE A 220 -14.08 -20.34 -4.56
CA PHE A 220 -15.20 -19.87 -3.75
C PHE A 220 -16.44 -20.71 -4.00
N ASP A 221 -17.34 -20.72 -3.02
CA ASP A 221 -18.60 -21.41 -3.12
C ASP A 221 -19.66 -20.54 -3.80
N SER A 222 -20.50 -21.14 -4.63
CA SER A 222 -21.61 -20.48 -5.33
C SER A 222 -22.89 -21.30 -5.17
N GLU A 223 -24.04 -20.73 -5.54
CA GLU A 223 -25.31 -21.48 -5.50
C GLU A 223 -25.30 -22.75 -6.35
N ASP A 224 -24.45 -22.79 -7.39
CA ASP A 224 -24.31 -23.92 -8.31
C ASP A 224 -23.13 -24.85 -7.94
N GLY A 225 -22.49 -24.63 -6.79
CA GLY A 225 -21.36 -25.40 -6.29
C GLY A 225 -20.01 -24.67 -6.34
N PRO A 226 -18.91 -25.37 -6.02
CA PRO A 226 -17.56 -24.80 -5.98
C PRO A 226 -17.08 -24.26 -7.32
N VAL A 227 -16.58 -23.02 -7.31
CA VAL A 227 -16.02 -22.35 -8.48
C VAL A 227 -14.53 -22.11 -8.28
N LEU A 228 -13.73 -22.50 -9.28
CA LEU A 228 -12.30 -22.22 -9.36
C LEU A 228 -12.02 -21.26 -10.52
N TRP A 229 -11.14 -20.30 -10.29
CA TRP A 229 -10.58 -19.43 -11.33
C TRP A 229 -9.11 -19.75 -11.56
N TRP A 230 -8.79 -20.03 -12.82
CA TRP A 230 -7.45 -20.36 -13.27
C TRP A 230 -6.88 -19.25 -14.15
N ALA A 231 -5.72 -18.73 -13.79
CA ALA A 231 -5.00 -17.75 -14.59
C ALA A 231 -4.19 -18.43 -15.69
N ASN A 232 -4.41 -18.01 -16.94
CA ASN A 232 -3.63 -18.41 -18.10
C ASN A 232 -2.70 -17.24 -18.54
N PRO A 233 -1.40 -17.29 -18.19
CA PRO A 233 -0.46 -16.19 -18.46
C PRO A 233 0.00 -16.10 -19.92
N LYS A 234 -0.28 -17.11 -20.75
CA LYS A 234 0.18 -17.18 -22.15
C LYS A 234 -0.86 -16.70 -23.15
N ALA A 235 -2.07 -16.38 -22.70
CA ALA A 235 -3.17 -16.00 -23.60
C ALA A 235 -2.93 -14.65 -24.32
N GLU A 236 -2.13 -13.75 -23.76
CA GLU A 236 -1.81 -12.45 -24.39
C GLU A 236 -0.67 -12.52 -25.42
N SER A 237 0.10 -13.62 -25.51
CA SER A 237 1.26 -13.73 -26.42
C SER A 237 0.91 -14.29 -27.81
N LYS A 238 -0.26 -13.95 -28.34
CA LYS A 238 -0.59 -14.13 -29.77
C LYS A 238 -0.87 -12.75 -30.37
N GLU A 239 0.19 -11.95 -30.50
CA GLU A 239 0.20 -10.85 -31.46
C GLU A 239 0.31 -11.48 -32.86
N GLU A 240 -0.78 -11.41 -33.64
CA GLU A 240 -0.73 -11.47 -35.12
C GLU A 240 -0.41 -10.10 -35.70
#